data_AF-A0AA34RCH2-F1
#
_entry.id   AF-A0AA34RCH2-F1
#
_cell.length_a   1.000
_cell.length_b   1.000
_cell.length_c   1.000
_cell.angle_alpha   90.00
_cell.angle_beta   90.00
_cell.angle_gamma   90.00
#
_symmetry.space_group_name_H-M   'P 1'
#
loop_
_entity.id
_entity.type
_entity.pdbx_description
1 polymer ?
#
loop_
_entity_poly.entity_id
_entity_poly.type
_entity_poly.pdbx_seq_one_letter_code
_entity_poly.pdbx_strand_id
1 'polypeptide(L)'
;MSQKILEPQVSLSLSGNQDYKLYSISRASELLNFTFLPELRFLNWHVESRIRVLCEKAEKRGLISPLARWLGQLHKHSISHPVLSPIAIRWINAYIGYGVFAKEPIPSWTYLGEYTGILRPRQAIWMDENDYCFRYPLPLYTLRYFTIDSGSCGCFTRFINHSDQPNCEAIAMFHEGIFRVIIRSIRPIIAGEEICYHYGPLYWKHRKKREEFTPLEG
;
A
#
# COMPACT_ATOMS: atom_id res chain seq x y z
N MET A 1 23.67 -11.37 25.47
CA MET A 1 24.05 -11.23 24.04
C MET A 1 23.14 -10.18 23.44
N SER A 2 23.68 -9.00 23.08
CA SER A 2 22.88 -7.91 22.51
C SER A 2 22.42 -8.33 21.11
N GLN A 3 21.11 -8.51 20.90
CA GLN A 3 20.55 -8.66 19.56
C GLN A 3 20.85 -7.37 18.81
N LYS A 4 21.77 -7.41 17.84
CA LYS A 4 21.94 -6.33 16.86
C LYS A 4 20.58 -6.15 16.19
N ILE A 5 19.93 -5.01 16.45
CA ILE A 5 18.78 -4.58 15.67
C ILE A 5 19.31 -4.34 14.26
N LEU A 6 19.07 -5.28 13.36
CA LEU A 6 19.38 -5.12 11.95
C LEU A 6 18.59 -3.92 11.45
N GLU A 7 19.28 -2.96 10.84
CA GLU A 7 18.62 -1.85 10.17
C GLU A 7 17.63 -2.39 9.14
N PRO A 8 16.45 -1.77 8.99
CA PRO A 8 15.49 -2.18 7.98
C PRO A 8 16.11 -2.12 6.58
N GLN A 9 15.86 -3.15 5.78
CA GLN A 9 16.39 -3.29 4.42
C GLN A 9 15.27 -3.61 3.44
N VAL A 10 15.51 -3.25 2.17
CA VAL A 10 14.59 -3.55 1.05
C VAL A 10 15.29 -4.49 0.09
N SER A 11 14.62 -5.60 -0.23
CA SER A 11 15.04 -6.49 -1.31
C SER A 11 14.60 -5.89 -2.64
N LEU A 12 15.55 -5.50 -3.48
CA LEU A 12 15.30 -4.80 -4.75
C LEU A 12 16.10 -5.45 -5.89
N SER A 13 15.44 -5.62 -7.04
CA SER A 13 16.10 -5.89 -8.32
C SER A 13 15.84 -4.72 -9.27
N LEU A 14 16.91 -4.15 -9.80
CA LEU A 14 16.88 -3.06 -10.79
C LEU A 14 16.82 -3.59 -12.24
N SER A 15 16.77 -4.91 -12.42
CA SER A 15 16.61 -5.56 -13.71
C SER A 15 15.38 -6.48 -13.69
N GLY A 16 14.97 -6.97 -14.87
CA GLY A 16 13.90 -7.96 -15.00
C GLY A 16 14.20 -9.31 -14.32
N ASN A 17 15.47 -9.57 -13.99
CA ASN A 17 15.92 -10.84 -13.44
C ASN A 17 15.62 -10.97 -11.94
N GLN A 18 15.68 -12.20 -11.43
CA GLN A 18 15.49 -12.51 -10.00
C GLN A 18 16.74 -12.24 -9.14
N ASP A 19 17.65 -11.38 -9.61
CA ASP A 19 18.90 -11.04 -8.94
C ASP A 19 18.66 -9.99 -7.84
N TYR A 20 17.99 -10.40 -6.77
CA TYR A 20 17.63 -9.52 -5.66
C TYR A 20 18.83 -9.16 -4.80
N LYS A 21 19.03 -7.86 -4.57
CA LYS A 21 20.02 -7.34 -3.63
C LYS A 21 19.32 -6.66 -2.46
N LEU A 22 19.92 -6.76 -1.27
CA LEU A 22 19.46 -6.04 -0.09
C LEU A 22 20.09 -4.64 -0.08
N TYR A 23 19.25 -3.63 0.05
CA TYR A 23 19.66 -2.24 0.17
C TYR A 23 19.18 -1.67 1.50
N SER A 24 19.95 -0.75 2.08
CA SER A 24 19.45 0.10 3.16
C SER A 24 18.26 0.93 2.66
N ILE A 25 17.37 1.34 3.57
CA ILE A 25 16.20 2.16 3.21
C ILE A 25 16.62 3.45 2.50
N SER A 26 17.68 4.11 2.96
CA SER A 26 18.19 5.35 2.33
C SER A 26 18.61 5.10 0.88
N ARG A 27 19.39 4.03 0.62
CA ARG A 27 19.83 3.73 -0.74
C ARG A 27 18.68 3.29 -1.64
N ALA A 28 17.75 2.48 -1.13
CA ALA A 28 16.55 2.10 -1.88
C ALA A 28 15.69 3.33 -2.22
N SER A 29 15.61 4.31 -1.31
CA SER A 29 14.86 5.55 -1.54
C SER A 29 15.44 6.39 -2.68
N GLU A 30 16.77 6.51 -2.73
CA GLU A 30 17.46 7.19 -3.83
C GLU A 30 17.22 6.50 -5.18
N LEU A 31 17.39 5.17 -5.23
CA LEU A 31 17.26 4.38 -6.46
C LEU A 31 15.83 4.42 -7.03
N LEU A 32 14.83 4.46 -6.15
CA LEU A 32 13.42 4.45 -6.52
C LEU A 32 12.81 5.86 -6.62
N ASN A 33 13.60 6.90 -6.31
CA ASN A 33 13.12 8.28 -6.13
C ASN A 33 11.84 8.33 -5.28
N PHE A 34 11.87 7.66 -4.13
CA PHE A 34 10.69 7.38 -3.31
C PHE A 34 11.05 7.31 -1.83
N THR A 35 10.31 7.99 -0.96
CA THR A 35 10.58 7.97 0.48
C THR A 35 9.80 6.84 1.16
N PHE A 36 10.51 5.86 1.72
CA PHE A 36 9.85 4.82 2.51
C PHE A 36 9.29 5.37 3.83
N LEU A 37 8.00 5.11 4.07
CA LEU A 37 7.25 5.44 5.27
C LEU A 37 6.72 4.13 5.87
N PRO A 38 7.26 3.69 7.02
CA PRO A 38 6.83 2.44 7.66
C PRO A 38 5.40 2.51 8.19
N GLU A 39 4.88 3.72 8.40
CA GLU A 39 3.57 3.98 8.98
C GLU A 39 2.82 5.03 8.15
N LEU A 40 1.49 4.98 8.21
CA LEU A 40 0.62 6.02 7.68
C LEU A 40 0.91 7.35 8.38
N ARG A 41 1.13 8.41 7.60
CA ARG A 41 1.33 9.77 8.13
C ARG A 41 0.15 10.66 7.77
N PHE A 42 -0.17 11.60 8.65
CA PHE A 42 -1.15 12.65 8.36
C PHE A 42 -0.44 13.85 7.76
N LEU A 43 -1.08 14.54 6.80
CA LEU A 43 -0.53 15.75 6.19
C LEU A 43 -0.14 16.81 7.24
N ASN A 44 -0.96 16.97 8.27
CA ASN A 44 -0.70 17.81 9.43
C ASN A 44 -1.63 17.42 10.59
N TRP A 45 -1.40 18.00 11.76
CA TRP A 45 -2.17 17.71 12.98
C TRP A 45 -3.67 18.01 12.85
N HIS A 46 -4.08 19.00 12.05
CA HIS A 46 -5.51 19.31 11.86
C HIS A 46 -6.21 18.17 11.12
N VAL A 47 -5.54 17.57 10.13
CA VAL A 47 -6.05 16.41 9.40
C VAL A 47 -6.18 15.23 10.35
N GLU A 48 -5.17 14.96 11.17
CA GLU A 48 -5.21 13.89 12.17
C GLU A 48 -6.38 14.07 13.14
N SER A 49 -6.48 15.23 13.80
CA SER A 49 -7.57 15.53 14.75
C SER A 49 -8.94 15.34 14.10
N ARG A 50 -9.09 15.81 12.85
CA ARG A 50 -10.35 15.65 12.11
C ARG A 50 -10.66 14.19 11.80
N ILE A 51 -9.68 13.40 11.37
CA ILE A 51 -9.86 11.96 11.12
C ILE A 51 -10.28 11.23 12.39
N ARG A 52 -9.62 11.52 13.52
CA ARG A 52 -9.96 10.92 14.83
C ARG A 52 -11.40 11.21 15.23
N VAL A 53 -11.84 12.48 15.15
CA VAL A 53 -13.23 12.87 15.44
C VAL A 53 -14.23 12.17 14.51
N LEU A 54 -13.90 12.03 13.23
CA LEU A 54 -14.80 11.35 12.27
C LEU A 54 -14.88 9.85 12.53
N CYS A 55 -13.76 9.20 12.87
CA CYS A 55 -13.72 7.79 13.23
C CYS A 55 -14.47 7.52 14.55
N GLU A 56 -14.29 8.36 15.57
CA GLU A 56 -15.02 8.28 16.83
C GLU A 56 -16.54 8.41 16.61
N LYS A 57 -16.97 9.37 15.76
CA LYS A 57 -18.37 9.51 15.37
C LYS A 57 -18.89 8.29 14.62
N ALA A 58 -18.10 7.72 13.71
CA ALA A 58 -18.46 6.51 12.97
C ALA A 58 -18.61 5.32 13.93
N GLU A 59 -17.72 5.19 14.91
CA GLU A 59 -17.78 4.16 15.94
C GLU A 59 -19.02 4.29 16.83
N LYS A 60 -19.30 5.49 17.37
CA LYS A 60 -20.51 5.78 18.16
C LYS A 60 -21.81 5.50 17.40
N ARG A 61 -21.78 5.62 16.07
CA ARG A 61 -22.92 5.35 15.19
C ARG A 61 -22.98 3.91 14.68
N GLY A 62 -22.06 3.04 15.09
CA GLY A 62 -22.02 1.64 14.62
C GLY A 62 -21.67 1.48 13.14
N LEU A 63 -20.99 2.45 12.53
CA LEU A 63 -20.63 2.45 11.11
C LEU A 63 -19.30 1.72 10.82
N ILE A 64 -18.62 1.20 11.85
CA ILE A 64 -17.42 0.37 11.69
C ILE A 64 -17.87 -1.08 11.51
N SER A 65 -17.53 -1.69 10.38
CA SER A 65 -17.96 -3.07 10.12
C SER A 65 -17.34 -4.06 11.12
N PRO A 66 -18.04 -5.15 11.48
CA PRO A 66 -17.48 -6.21 12.30
C PRO A 66 -16.18 -6.79 11.73
N LEU A 67 -16.10 -6.93 10.41
CA LEU A 67 -14.90 -7.40 9.71
C LEU A 67 -13.71 -6.45 9.92
N ALA A 68 -13.89 -5.13 9.77
CA ALA A 68 -12.80 -4.17 9.97
C ALA A 68 -12.28 -4.20 11.42
N ARG A 69 -13.17 -4.36 12.41
CA ARG A 69 -12.77 -4.52 13.82
C ARG A 69 -12.01 -5.84 14.05
N TRP A 70 -12.53 -6.93 13.52
CA TRP A 70 -11.91 -8.25 13.65
C TRP A 70 -10.51 -8.28 13.01
N LEU A 71 -10.35 -7.71 11.81
CA LEU A 71 -9.04 -7.57 11.17
C LEU A 71 -8.08 -6.72 12.01
N GLY A 72 -8.59 -5.65 12.63
CA GLY A 72 -7.81 -4.83 13.53
C GLY A 72 -7.32 -5.55 14.77
N GLN A 73 -8.10 -6.51 15.28
CA GLN A 73 -7.67 -7.38 16.37
C GLN A 73 -6.69 -8.45 15.89
N LEU A 74 -6.95 -9.06 14.72
CA LEU A 74 -6.14 -10.13 14.14
C LEU A 74 -4.72 -9.65 13.80
N HIS A 75 -4.59 -8.47 13.20
CA HIS A 75 -3.32 -7.97 12.67
C HIS A 75 -2.65 -6.89 13.53
N LYS A 76 -3.15 -6.61 14.74
CA LYS A 76 -2.56 -5.59 15.65
C LYS A 76 -1.06 -5.80 15.85
N HIS A 77 -0.62 -7.05 16.03
CA HIS A 77 0.79 -7.36 16.24
C HIS A 77 1.62 -7.05 15.00
N SER A 78 1.12 -7.39 13.81
CA SER A 78 1.79 -7.12 12.52
C SER A 78 1.94 -5.62 12.23
N ILE A 79 1.07 -4.78 12.80
CA ILE A 79 1.16 -3.32 12.66
C ILE A 79 2.13 -2.73 13.66
N SER A 80 2.03 -3.11 14.94
CA SER A 80 2.94 -2.61 15.97
C SER A 80 4.37 -3.12 15.81
N HIS A 81 4.52 -4.29 15.20
CA HIS A 81 5.82 -4.94 14.94
C HIS A 81 5.84 -5.46 13.49
N PRO A 82 6.11 -4.58 12.51
CA PRO A 82 6.18 -4.98 11.11
C PRO A 82 7.26 -6.04 10.93
N VAL A 83 6.85 -7.26 10.63
CA VAL A 83 7.76 -8.35 10.25
C VAL A 83 8.21 -8.11 8.81
N LEU A 84 9.45 -8.47 8.49
CA LEU A 84 9.92 -8.46 7.11
C LEU A 84 9.09 -9.46 6.30
N SER A 85 8.17 -8.96 5.49
CA SER A 85 7.46 -9.78 4.52
C SER A 85 8.47 -10.33 3.52
N PRO A 86 8.39 -11.63 3.13
CA PRO A 86 9.34 -12.26 2.23
C PRO A 86 9.05 -11.82 0.78
N ILE A 87 9.23 -10.54 0.51
CA ILE A 87 8.92 -9.88 -0.76
C ILE A 87 10.14 -9.16 -1.30
N ALA A 88 10.13 -8.91 -2.60
CA ALA A 88 11.09 -8.06 -3.28
C ALA A 88 10.39 -7.10 -4.24
N ILE A 89 10.90 -5.89 -4.32
CA ILE A 89 10.54 -4.95 -5.39
C ILE A 89 11.41 -5.31 -6.61
N ARG A 90 10.81 -5.40 -7.80
CA ARG A 90 11.54 -5.78 -9.02
C ARG A 90 11.13 -4.90 -10.18
N TRP A 91 12.11 -4.43 -10.93
CA TRP A 91 11.87 -3.80 -12.23
C TRP A 91 11.28 -4.82 -13.20
N ILE A 92 10.17 -4.49 -13.86
CA ILE A 92 9.53 -5.36 -14.84
C ILE A 92 9.90 -4.88 -16.25
N ASN A 93 9.47 -3.68 -16.63
CA ASN A 93 9.77 -3.04 -17.92
C ASN A 93 9.40 -1.55 -17.89
N ALA A 94 9.68 -0.83 -18.99
CA ALA A 94 9.43 0.61 -19.08
C ALA A 94 7.94 1.02 -19.02
N TYR A 95 7.02 0.10 -19.33
CA TYR A 95 5.59 0.38 -19.36
C TYR A 95 4.94 0.26 -17.99
N ILE A 96 5.25 -0.82 -17.28
CA ILE A 96 4.72 -1.13 -15.95
C ILE A 96 5.54 -0.42 -14.88
N GLY A 97 6.87 -0.40 -15.04
CA GLY A 97 7.81 0.04 -14.02
C GLY A 97 8.18 -1.11 -13.09
N TYR A 98 7.97 -0.91 -11.80
CA TYR A 98 8.30 -1.89 -10.75
C TYR A 98 7.05 -2.68 -10.31
N GLY A 99 7.26 -3.93 -9.89
CA GLY A 99 6.27 -4.77 -9.22
C GLY A 99 6.80 -5.35 -7.91
N VAL A 100 5.95 -6.09 -7.20
CA VAL A 100 6.29 -6.78 -5.96
C VAL A 100 6.17 -8.28 -6.16
N PHE A 101 7.17 -9.03 -5.74
CA PHE A 101 7.24 -10.48 -5.94
C PHE A 101 7.50 -11.20 -4.62
N ALA A 102 6.91 -12.38 -4.47
CA ALA A 102 7.19 -13.26 -3.34
C ALA A 102 8.59 -13.87 -3.47
N LYS A 103 9.39 -13.81 -2.41
CA LYS A 103 10.71 -14.47 -2.33
C LYS A 103 10.60 -15.91 -1.82
N GLU A 104 9.57 -16.16 -1.04
CA GLU A 104 9.26 -17.46 -0.42
C GLU A 104 7.76 -17.73 -0.56
N PRO A 105 7.29 -18.97 -0.40
CA PRO A 105 5.87 -19.27 -0.37
C PRO A 105 5.14 -18.48 0.73
N ILE A 106 4.03 -17.84 0.38
CA ILE A 106 3.20 -17.07 1.31
C ILE A 106 1.85 -17.81 1.48
N PRO A 107 1.47 -18.23 2.70
CA PRO A 107 0.17 -18.85 2.94
C PRO A 107 -1.01 -17.92 2.63
N SER A 108 -2.21 -18.48 2.43
CA SER A 108 -3.43 -17.69 2.36
C SER A 108 -3.70 -16.91 3.65
N TRP A 109 -4.36 -15.76 3.54
CA TRP A 109 -4.77 -14.91 4.67
C TRP A 109 -3.60 -14.31 5.46
N THR A 110 -2.43 -14.24 4.83
CA THR A 110 -1.22 -13.67 5.42
C THR A 110 -1.22 -12.16 5.23
N TYR A 111 -1.02 -11.41 6.33
CA TYR A 111 -0.76 -9.99 6.29
C TYR A 111 0.57 -9.71 5.58
N LEU A 112 0.57 -8.83 4.58
CA LEU A 112 1.79 -8.43 3.88
C LEU A 112 2.28 -7.06 4.29
N GLY A 113 1.38 -6.09 4.50
CA GLY A 113 1.77 -4.74 4.86
C GLY A 113 0.61 -3.75 4.82
N GLU A 114 0.82 -2.57 5.38
CA GLU A 114 -0.11 -1.44 5.29
C GLU A 114 0.13 -0.68 3.97
N TYR A 115 -0.94 -0.17 3.36
CA TYR A 115 -0.85 0.81 2.28
C TYR A 115 -0.62 2.20 2.90
N THR A 116 0.65 2.56 3.08
CA THR A 116 1.05 3.81 3.73
C THR A 116 1.31 4.93 2.73
N GLY A 117 1.31 6.16 3.24
CA GLY A 117 1.49 7.39 2.48
C GLY A 117 1.10 8.59 3.34
N ILE A 118 0.80 9.72 2.70
CA ILE A 118 0.29 10.91 3.37
C ILE A 118 -1.24 10.95 3.29
N LEU A 119 -1.92 10.79 4.42
CA LEU A 119 -3.35 10.99 4.55
C LEU A 119 -3.67 12.50 4.47
N ARG A 120 -4.36 12.91 3.41
CA ARG A 120 -4.70 14.31 3.12
C ARG A 120 -6.17 14.48 2.74
N PRO A 121 -6.78 15.65 3.00
CA PRO A 121 -8.10 15.98 2.49
C PRO A 121 -8.05 16.14 0.98
N ARG A 122 -9.15 15.81 0.33
CA ARG A 122 -9.39 16.02 -1.10
C ARG A 122 -10.80 16.54 -1.33
N GLN A 123 -10.98 17.29 -2.40
CA GLN A 123 -12.30 17.51 -2.98
C GLN A 123 -12.33 16.91 -4.39
N ALA A 124 -13.41 16.19 -4.72
CA ALA A 124 -13.52 15.42 -5.95
C ALA A 124 -13.36 16.25 -7.23
N ILE A 125 -13.59 17.57 -7.14
CA ILE A 125 -13.45 18.52 -8.26
C ILE A 125 -12.00 18.82 -8.64
N TRP A 126 -11.04 18.61 -7.73
CA TRP A 126 -9.63 18.86 -8.02
C TRP A 126 -9.03 17.61 -8.64
N MET A 127 -8.58 17.68 -9.90
CA MET A 127 -7.91 16.57 -10.59
C MET A 127 -6.44 16.40 -10.15
N ASP A 128 -6.19 16.47 -8.85
CA ASP A 128 -4.87 16.39 -8.21
C ASP A 128 -4.51 14.98 -7.72
N GLU A 129 -5.24 13.96 -8.17
CA GLU A 129 -4.93 12.56 -7.87
C GLU A 129 -3.86 12.06 -8.85
N ASN A 130 -2.85 11.41 -8.28
CA ASN A 130 -1.95 10.54 -9.02
C ASN A 130 -2.45 9.09 -8.94
N ASP A 131 -1.82 8.22 -9.71
CA ASP A 131 -2.13 6.80 -9.84
C ASP A 131 -2.00 5.98 -8.52
N TYR A 132 -1.48 6.60 -7.46
CA TYR A 132 -1.15 5.99 -6.17
C TYR A 132 -1.93 6.61 -4.99
N CYS A 133 -3.03 7.29 -5.29
CA CYS A 133 -3.97 7.78 -4.29
C CYS A 133 -5.01 6.70 -3.94
N PHE A 134 -5.05 6.29 -2.67
CA PHE A 134 -6.03 5.34 -2.16
C PHE A 134 -7.11 6.07 -1.35
N ARG A 135 -8.38 5.98 -1.74
CA ARG A 135 -9.48 6.62 -0.99
C ARG A 135 -9.55 6.06 0.43
N TYR A 136 -9.43 6.93 1.42
CA TYR A 136 -9.49 6.54 2.83
C TYR A 136 -10.89 5.99 3.17
N PRO A 137 -10.98 4.82 3.84
CA PRO A 137 -12.23 4.06 3.97
C PRO A 137 -13.15 4.59 5.09
N LEU A 138 -13.30 5.91 5.18
CA LEU A 138 -14.33 6.50 6.02
C LEU A 138 -15.72 6.29 5.39
N PRO A 139 -16.75 5.94 6.18
CA PRO A 139 -18.12 5.77 5.72
C PRO A 139 -18.82 7.13 5.50
N LEU A 140 -18.19 8.00 4.72
CA LEU A 140 -18.65 9.36 4.39
C LEU A 140 -18.73 9.51 2.87
N TYR A 141 -19.96 9.56 2.37
CA TYR A 141 -20.25 9.82 0.97
C TYR A 141 -20.43 11.32 0.76
N THR A 142 -19.32 12.05 0.62
CA THR A 142 -19.36 13.47 0.30
C THR A 142 -18.33 13.81 -0.78
N LEU A 143 -18.51 14.96 -1.44
CA LEU A 143 -17.54 15.50 -2.39
C LEU A 143 -16.19 15.84 -1.74
N ARG A 144 -16.14 15.95 -0.41
CA ARG A 144 -14.93 16.13 0.39
C ARG A 144 -14.59 14.84 1.12
N TYR A 145 -13.49 14.21 0.75
CA TYR A 145 -13.07 12.97 1.36
C TYR A 145 -11.57 13.03 1.70
N PHE A 146 -11.03 11.94 2.22
CA PHE A 146 -9.61 11.82 2.51
C PHE A 146 -9.00 10.75 1.64
N THR A 147 -7.74 10.94 1.25
CA THR A 147 -6.98 9.98 0.45
C THR A 147 -5.63 9.75 1.10
N ILE A 148 -5.14 8.52 1.02
CA ILE A 148 -3.76 8.15 1.34
C ILE A 148 -2.96 8.33 0.04
N ASP A 149 -2.13 9.37 -0.01
CA ASP A 149 -1.29 9.66 -1.16
C ASP A 149 0.06 8.94 -1.04
N SER A 150 0.28 7.93 -1.89
CA SER A 150 1.51 7.14 -1.94
C SER A 150 2.41 7.48 -3.14
N GLY A 151 2.23 8.66 -3.74
CA GLY A 151 2.92 9.04 -4.99
C GLY A 151 4.44 9.15 -4.84
N SER A 152 4.89 9.94 -3.85
CA SER A 152 6.32 10.18 -3.58
C SER A 152 6.82 9.49 -2.31
N CYS A 153 5.93 8.99 -1.46
CA CYS A 153 6.30 8.36 -0.20
C CYS A 153 5.25 7.35 0.28
N GLY A 154 5.65 6.34 1.04
CA GLY A 154 4.79 5.21 1.43
C GLY A 154 5.61 3.94 1.62
N CYS A 155 5.03 2.76 1.44
CA CYS A 155 5.77 1.50 1.60
C CYS A 155 5.83 0.70 0.30
N PHE A 156 6.39 -0.51 0.35
CA PHE A 156 6.49 -1.42 -0.79
C PHE A 156 5.12 -1.71 -1.43
N THR A 157 4.04 -1.62 -0.65
CA THR A 157 2.65 -1.84 -1.09
C THR A 157 2.20 -0.91 -2.20
N ARG A 158 2.84 0.26 -2.38
CA ARG A 158 2.56 1.16 -3.51
C ARG A 158 2.97 0.57 -4.86
N PHE A 159 3.95 -0.33 -4.87
CA PHE A 159 4.49 -0.98 -6.06
C PHE A 159 3.72 -2.25 -6.44
N ILE A 160 2.68 -2.63 -5.69
CA ILE A 160 1.86 -3.80 -6.01
C ILE A 160 0.96 -3.47 -7.19
N ASN A 161 1.04 -4.30 -8.23
CA ASN A 161 0.33 -4.08 -9.48
C ASN A 161 -1.12 -4.57 -9.45
N HIS A 162 -1.86 -4.15 -10.46
CA HIS A 162 -3.23 -4.60 -10.69
C HIS A 162 -3.26 -6.01 -11.29
N SER A 163 -4.27 -6.79 -10.89
CA SER A 163 -4.73 -7.96 -11.66
C SER A 163 -6.23 -8.13 -11.49
N ASP A 164 -6.91 -8.56 -12.55
CA ASP A 164 -8.31 -9.03 -12.51
C ASP A 164 -8.45 -10.43 -11.88
N GLN A 165 -7.34 -11.16 -11.79
CA GLN A 165 -7.22 -12.44 -11.07
C GLN A 165 -6.16 -12.31 -9.96
N PRO A 166 -6.43 -11.49 -8.93
CA PRO A 166 -5.43 -11.16 -7.93
C PRO A 166 -5.16 -12.32 -6.97
N ASN A 167 -4.00 -12.28 -6.32
CA ASN A 167 -3.64 -13.18 -5.22
C ASN A 167 -3.67 -12.49 -3.84
N CYS A 168 -3.83 -11.16 -3.83
CA CYS A 168 -4.01 -10.34 -2.65
C CYS A 168 -5.24 -9.44 -2.76
N GLU A 169 -5.68 -8.92 -1.63
CA GLU A 169 -6.69 -7.88 -1.54
C GLU A 169 -6.20 -6.69 -0.70
N ALA A 170 -6.69 -5.50 -1.03
CA ALA A 170 -6.59 -4.32 -0.19
C ALA A 170 -7.87 -4.19 0.64
N ILE A 171 -7.76 -4.24 1.96
CA ILE A 171 -8.91 -4.29 2.86
C ILE A 171 -8.76 -3.31 4.02
N ALA A 172 -9.88 -2.67 4.39
CA ALA A 172 -9.92 -1.75 5.51
C ALA A 172 -9.97 -2.52 6.84
N MET A 173 -9.17 -2.05 7.80
CA MET A 173 -9.26 -2.49 9.19
C MET A 173 -9.34 -1.28 10.12
N PHE A 174 -9.85 -1.49 11.32
CA PHE A 174 -10.03 -0.44 12.32
C PHE A 174 -9.20 -0.77 13.57
N HIS A 175 -8.22 0.08 13.88
CA HIS A 175 -7.29 -0.10 14.98
C HIS A 175 -6.84 1.26 15.52
N GLU A 176 -6.67 1.38 16.84
CA GLU A 176 -6.28 2.63 17.52
C GLU A 176 -7.17 3.85 17.18
N GLY A 177 -8.47 3.60 17.02
CA GLY A 177 -9.47 4.63 16.76
C GLY A 177 -9.43 5.22 15.36
N ILE A 178 -8.68 4.62 14.42
CA ILE A 178 -8.63 5.04 13.02
C ILE A 178 -8.77 3.85 12.07
N PHE A 179 -9.19 4.12 10.84
CA PHE A 179 -9.07 3.13 9.76
C PHE A 179 -7.65 3.08 9.20
N ARG A 180 -7.25 1.89 8.77
CA ARG A 180 -6.02 1.60 8.02
C ARG A 180 -6.37 0.71 6.83
N VAL A 181 -5.56 0.75 5.78
CA VAL A 181 -5.71 -0.12 4.60
C VAL A 181 -4.56 -1.10 4.61
N ILE A 182 -4.86 -2.39 4.66
CA ILE A 182 -3.85 -3.44 4.67
C ILE A 182 -3.93 -4.27 3.39
N ILE A 183 -2.80 -4.85 3.02
CA ILE A 183 -2.69 -5.85 1.96
C ILE A 183 -2.51 -7.21 2.62
N ARG A 184 -3.33 -8.18 2.22
CA ARG A 184 -3.18 -9.58 2.62
C ARG A 184 -3.40 -10.53 1.46
N SER A 185 -2.80 -11.71 1.53
CA SER A 185 -3.05 -12.78 0.57
C SER A 185 -4.47 -13.36 0.73
N ILE A 186 -5.11 -13.73 -0.38
CA ILE A 186 -6.44 -14.39 -0.40
C ILE A 186 -6.35 -15.86 -0.84
N ARG A 187 -5.17 -16.28 -1.30
CA ARG A 187 -4.81 -17.67 -1.61
C ARG A 187 -3.32 -17.87 -1.35
N PRO A 188 -2.81 -19.12 -1.34
CA PRO A 188 -1.37 -19.36 -1.33
C PRO A 188 -0.69 -18.69 -2.54
N ILE A 189 0.50 -18.14 -2.31
CA ILE A 189 1.36 -17.50 -3.31
C ILE A 189 2.67 -18.27 -3.34
N ILE A 190 3.12 -18.70 -4.51
CA ILE A 190 4.38 -19.43 -4.64
C ILE A 190 5.59 -18.47 -4.73
N ALA A 191 6.79 -18.96 -4.41
CA ALA A 191 8.00 -18.16 -4.59
C ALA A 191 8.17 -17.73 -6.06
N GLY A 192 8.57 -16.48 -6.28
CA GLY A 192 8.74 -15.87 -7.59
C GLY A 192 7.45 -15.31 -8.22
N GLU A 193 6.27 -15.60 -7.65
CA GLU A 193 4.99 -15.08 -8.14
C GLU A 193 4.85 -13.57 -7.88
N GLU A 194 4.29 -12.82 -8.84
CA GLU A 194 3.95 -11.41 -8.64
C GLU A 194 2.78 -11.27 -7.67
N ILE A 195 2.93 -10.40 -6.68
CA ILE A 195 1.85 -10.00 -5.79
C ILE A 195 1.03 -8.94 -6.50
N CYS A 196 -0.28 -9.17 -6.61
CA CYS A 196 -1.22 -8.26 -7.26
C CYS A 196 -2.54 -8.17 -6.49
N TYR A 197 -3.21 -7.02 -6.55
CA TYR A 197 -4.60 -6.88 -6.08
C TYR A 197 -5.49 -6.15 -7.09
N HIS A 198 -6.80 -6.29 -6.95
CA HIS A 198 -7.73 -5.57 -7.80
C HIS A 198 -7.85 -4.10 -7.35
N TYR A 199 -7.43 -3.13 -8.19
CA TYR A 199 -7.37 -1.71 -7.85
C TYR A 199 -8.74 -1.05 -7.64
N GLY A 200 -9.80 -1.73 -8.07
CA GLY A 200 -11.17 -1.28 -7.91
C GLY A 200 -11.73 -0.71 -9.21
N PRO A 201 -13.07 -0.78 -9.38
CA PRO A 201 -13.73 -0.44 -10.63
C PRO A 201 -13.67 1.04 -11.01
N LEU A 202 -13.27 1.91 -10.07
CA LEU A 202 -13.14 3.35 -10.30
C LEU A 202 -11.74 3.77 -10.74
N TYR A 203 -10.74 2.90 -10.60
CA TYR A 203 -9.33 3.24 -10.86
C TYR A 203 -9.11 3.71 -12.31
N TRP A 204 -9.69 2.99 -13.27
CA TRP A 204 -9.50 3.26 -14.69
C TRP A 204 -10.29 4.46 -15.22
N LYS A 205 -11.31 4.94 -14.48
CA LYS A 205 -12.24 5.97 -14.98
C LYS A 205 -11.65 7.37 -15.07
N HIS A 206 -10.62 7.66 -14.27
CA HIS A 206 -10.04 9.00 -14.15
C HIS A 206 -8.59 9.09 -14.63
N ARG A 207 -8.04 7.98 -15.12
CA ARG A 207 -6.66 7.93 -15.61
C ARG A 207 -6.60 8.54 -17.00
N LYS A 208 -5.75 9.55 -17.21
CA LYS A 208 -5.32 9.92 -18.56
C LYS A 208 -4.63 8.69 -19.13
N LYS A 209 -5.05 8.21 -20.32
CA LYS A 209 -4.29 7.17 -21.04
C LYS A 209 -2.83 7.66 -21.07
N ARG A 210 -1.92 6.88 -20.48
CA ARG A 210 -0.50 7.09 -20.79
C ARG A 210 -0.40 6.89 -22.30
N GLU A 211 0.25 7.81 -23.00
CA GLU A 211 0.57 7.57 -24.41
C GLU A 211 1.23 6.19 -24.46
N GLU A 212 0.58 5.26 -25.15
CA GLU A 212 1.14 3.93 -25.37
C GLU A 212 2.48 4.18 -26.04
N PHE A 213 3.58 3.90 -25.34
CA PHE A 213 4.89 3.91 -25.97
C PHE A 213 4.83 2.84 -27.04
N THR A 214 4.62 3.24 -28.28
CA THR A 214 4.76 2.31 -29.40
C THR A 214 6.27 2.22 -29.60
N PRO A 215 6.92 1.08 -29.29
CA PRO A 215 8.32 0.94 -29.64
C PRO A 215 8.38 1.10 -31.15
N LEU A 216 9.07 2.13 -31.62
CA LEU A 216 9.46 2.20 -33.02
C LEU A 216 10.37 0.98 -33.23
N GLU A 217 9.86 -0.01 -33.96
CA GLU A 217 10.50 -1.32 -34.12
C GLU A 217 12.00 -1.23 -34.46
N GLY A 218 12.76 -2.23 -34.02
CA GLY A 218 14.16 -2.47 -34.38
C GLY A 218 14.88 -3.36 -33.39
#